data_AF-X1UC94-F1
#
_entry.id   AF-X1UC94-F1
#
_cell.length_a   1.000
_cell.length_b   1.000
_cell.length_c   1.000
_cell.angle_alpha   90.00
_cell.angle_beta   90.00
_cell.angle_gamma   90.00
#
_symmetry.space_group_name_H-M   'P 1'
#
loop_
_entity.id
_entity.type
_entity.pdbx_description
1 polymer ?
#
loop_
_entity_poly.entity_id
_entity_poly.type
_entity_poly.pdbx_seq_one_letter_code
_entity_poly.pdbx_strand_id
1 'polypeptide(L)' 'HMMAMREMLKDFSICMWLVWREALGLPVTQPYKVVKLNHKPINPWVMVDREATKEK' A
#
# COMPACT_ATOMS: atom_id res chain seq x y z
N HIS A 1 16.36 -14.92 -1.47
CA HIS A 1 15.59 -14.87 -0.21
C HIS A 1 15.35 -13.45 0.33
N MET A 2 16.36 -12.57 0.47
CA MET A 2 16.18 -11.24 1.10
C MET A 2 15.50 -10.16 0.23
N MET A 3 15.42 -10.34 -1.09
CA MET A 3 14.82 -9.34 -1.99
C MET A 3 13.30 -9.19 -1.79
N ALA A 4 12.58 -10.31 -1.64
CA ALA A 4 11.13 -10.31 -1.45
C ALA A 4 10.72 -9.60 -0.15
N MET A 5 11.40 -9.90 0.96
CA MET A 5 11.14 -9.25 2.25
C MET A 5 11.40 -7.73 2.18
N ARG A 6 12.48 -7.32 1.49
CA ARG A 6 12.80 -5.90 1.32
C ARG A 6 11.76 -5.18 0.46
N GLU A 7 11.26 -5.78 -0.61
CA GLU A 7 10.19 -5.19 -1.41
C GLU A 7 8.88 -5.07 -0.61
N MET A 8 8.53 -6.12 0.15
CA MET A 8 7.36 -6.11 1.04
C MET A 8 7.43 -4.96 2.06
N LEU A 9 8.58 -4.72 2.71
CA LEU A 9 8.75 -3.62 3.67
C LEU A 9 8.58 -2.24 3.01
N LYS A 10 9.07 -2.07 1.78
CA LYS A 10 8.89 -0.82 1.02
C LYS A 10 7.42 -0.59 0.70
N ASP A 11 6.73 -1.65 0.27
CA ASP A 11 5.32 -1.58 -0.12
C ASP A 11 4.42 -1.30 1.09
N PHE A 12 4.70 -1.95 2.21
CA PHE A 12 4.04 -1.67 3.49
C PHE A 12 4.23 -0.21 3.91
N SER A 13 5.46 0.29 3.89
CA SER A 13 5.78 1.67 4.29
C SER A 13 5.08 2.70 3.40
N ILE A 14 5.01 2.46 2.09
CA ILE A 14 4.28 3.31 1.14
C ILE A 14 2.79 3.31 1.45
N CYS A 15 2.19 2.13 1.59
CA CYS A 15 0.77 1.98 1.87
C CYS A 15 0.37 2.68 3.17
N MET A 16 1.13 2.49 4.23
CA MET A 16 0.92 3.13 5.53
C MET A 16 0.96 4.66 5.42
N TRP A 17 1.95 5.21 4.72
CA TRP A 17 2.07 6.66 4.52
C TRP A 17 0.87 7.26 3.77
N LEU A 18 0.42 6.60 2.69
CA LEU A 18 -0.71 7.06 1.88
C LEU A 18 -2.00 7.10 2.71
N VAL A 19 -2.35 5.99 3.38
CA VAL A 19 -3.56 5.89 4.20
C VAL A 19 -3.51 6.90 5.35
N TRP A 20 -2.35 7.09 5.98
CA TRP A 20 -2.22 8.05 7.07
C TRP A 20 -2.41 9.50 6.59
N ARG A 21 -1.82 9.87 5.44
CA ARG A 21 -2.02 11.20 4.84
C ARG A 21 -3.49 11.45 4.50
N GLU A 22 -4.15 10.46 3.93
CA GLU A 22 -5.58 10.51 3.60
C GLU A 22 -6.44 10.68 4.86
N ALA A 23 -6.17 9.93 5.92
CA ALA A 23 -6.88 10.03 7.20
C ALA A 23 -6.74 11.41 7.86
N LEU A 24 -5.63 12.12 7.62
CA LEU A 24 -5.41 13.48 8.11
C LEU A 24 -5.90 14.58 7.15
N GLY A 25 -6.49 14.22 5.99
CA GLY A 25 -6.93 15.17 4.98
C GLY A 25 -5.78 15.93 4.29
N LEU A 26 -4.57 15.39 4.33
CA LEU A 26 -3.39 16.01 3.76
C LEU A 26 -3.24 15.60 2.28
N PRO A 27 -2.66 16.45 1.42
CA PRO A 27 -2.52 16.13 0.00
C PRO A 27 -1.68 14.86 -0.17
N VAL A 28 -2.22 13.89 -0.90
CA VAL A 28 -1.55 12.63 -1.22
C VAL A 28 -0.86 12.77 -2.57
N THR A 29 0.43 12.48 -2.63
CA THR A 29 1.20 12.43 -3.88
C THR A 29 1.49 10.99 -4.27
N GLN A 30 1.68 10.74 -5.57
CA GLN A 30 2.00 9.40 -6.02
C GLN A 30 3.38 8.95 -5.51
N PRO A 31 3.53 7.67 -5.08
CA PRO A 31 4.80 7.15 -4.59
C PRO A 31 5.90 7.14 -5.65
N TYR A 32 7.16 7.20 -5.20
CA TYR A 32 8.35 7.11 -6.06
C TYR A 32 8.31 5.93 -7.04
N LYS A 33 7.86 4.75 -6.58
CA LYS A 33 7.75 3.54 -7.42
C LYS A 33 6.86 3.76 -8.65
N VAL A 34 5.80 4.55 -8.51
CA VAL A 34 4.87 4.84 -9.60
C VAL A 34 5.45 5.93 -10.50
N VAL A 35 5.87 7.06 -9.90
CA VAL A 35 6.29 8.26 -10.66
C VAL A 35 7.64 8.10 -11.34
N LYS A 36 8.60 7.42 -10.69
CA LYS A 36 9.99 7.34 -11.15
C LYS A 36 10.35 6.00 -11.74
N LEU A 37 9.78 4.91 -11.24
CA LEU A 37 10.09 3.55 -11.69
C LEU A 37 9.01 2.96 -12.61
N ASN A 38 7.88 3.66 -12.80
CA ASN A 38 6.75 3.19 -13.62
C ASN A 38 6.20 1.82 -13.19
N HIS A 39 6.27 1.51 -11.89
CA HIS A 39 5.67 0.31 -11.32
C HIS A 39 4.17 0.50 -11.12
N LYS A 40 3.41 -0.61 -11.15
CA LYS A 40 1.99 -0.58 -10.86
C LYS A 40 1.73 -0.10 -9.42
N PRO A 41 0.76 0.79 -9.21
CA PRO A 41 0.39 1.23 -7.86
C PRO A 41 -0.13 0.04 -7.06
N ILE A 42 0.26 0.01 -5.79
CA ILE A 42 -0.20 -1.01 -4.84
C ILE A 42 -1.43 -0.46 -4.15
N ASN A 43 -2.49 -1.26 -4.14
CA ASN A 43 -3.71 -0.93 -3.43
C ASN A 43 -3.66 -1.59 -2.04
N PRO A 44 -3.63 -0.81 -0.94
CA PRO A 44 -3.55 -1.38 0.40
C PRO A 44 -4.77 -2.24 0.77
N TRP A 45 -5.96 -1.88 0.27
CA TRP A 45 -7.22 -2.52 0.66
C TRP A 45 -7.42 -3.92 0.06
N VAL A 46 -6.68 -4.28 -0.99
CA VAL A 46 -6.66 -5.66 -1.51
C VAL A 46 -5.69 -6.55 -0.76
N MET A 47 -4.84 -5.98 0.10
CA MET A 47 -3.86 -6.70 0.92
C MET A 47 -4.35 -6.97 2.34
N VAL A 48 -5.52 -6.46 2.71
CA VAL A 48 -6.15 -6.71 4.02
C VAL A 48 -6.95 -8.01 3.92
N ASP A 49 -6.88 -8.83 4.98
CA ASP A 49 -7.72 -10.01 5.09
C ASP A 49 -9.19 -9.58 5.06
N ARG A 50 -9.94 -10.14 4.12
CA ARG A 50 -11.39 -9.92 4.07
C ARG A 50 -12.02 -10.72 5.18
N GLU A 51 -12.88 -10.09 5.99
CA GLU A 51 -13.69 -10.84 6.95
C GLU A 51 -14.48 -11.89 6.18
N ALA A 52 -14.37 -13.15 6.60
CA ALA A 52 -15.19 -14.22 6.05
C ALA A 52 -16.65 -13.83 6.30
N THR A 53 -17.36 -13.44 5.24
CA THR A 53 -18.81 -13.21 5.29
C THR A 53 -19.45 -14.45 5.87
N LYS A 54 -19.89 -14.36 7.12
CA LYS A 54 -20.80 -15.35 7.71
C LYS A 54 -22.14 -15.16 6.99
N GLU A 55 -22.34 -15.90 5.91
CA GLU A 55 -23.67 -16.09 5.33
C GLU A 55 -24.58 -16.62 6.45
N LYS A 56 -25.66 -15.87 6.70
CA LYS A 56 -26.76 -16.26 7.58
C LYS A 56 -27.86 -16.88 6.74
#